data_AF-A0A7S0G1W0-F1
#
_entry.id   AF-A0A7S0G1W0-F1
#
_cell.length_a   1.000
_cell.length_b   1.000
_cell.length_c   1.000
_cell.angle_alpha   90.00
_cell.angle_beta   90.00
_cell.angle_gamma   90.00
#
_symmetry.space_group_name_H-M   'P 1'
#
loop_
_entity.id
_entity.type
_entity.pdbx_description
1 polymer ?
#
loop_
_entity_poly.entity_id
_entity_poly.type
_entity_poly.pdbx_seq_one_letter_code
_entity_poly.pdbx_strand_id
1 'polypeptide(L)'
;TPMASVCSDVPVLTIGGISKKFVVPGWRLGWILVHDPVGALDEVRVGLRKMTTRMLCPATPMQNAVEYMLSGFSGHLQDLMKVLEENAALTETRLNTVPGLSCIHPQGAMYAMVMVDTAALGFTDDYQFAEKLIEEEAVEVLPGRCF
;
A
#
# COMPACT_ATOMS: atom_id res chain seq x y z
N THR A 1 -10.81 2.06 8.48
CA THR A 1 -11.74 1.00 8.90
C THR A 1 -11.79 -0.08 7.84
N PRO A 2 -11.71 -1.38 8.17
CA PRO A 2 -11.77 -2.45 7.17
C PRO A 2 -13.11 -2.42 6.42
N MET A 3 -13.10 -2.52 5.09
CA MET A 3 -14.30 -2.40 4.26
C MET A 3 -15.40 -3.39 4.67
N ALA A 4 -15.03 -4.63 4.99
CA ALA A 4 -15.97 -5.65 5.46
C ALA A 4 -16.81 -5.22 6.68
N SER A 5 -16.28 -4.36 7.56
CA SER A 5 -17.01 -3.92 8.77
C SER A 5 -18.14 -2.93 8.51
N VAL A 6 -18.18 -2.31 7.32
CA VAL A 6 -19.26 -1.40 6.91
C VAL A 6 -20.18 -2.03 5.85
N CYS A 7 -19.90 -3.26 5.42
CA CYS A 7 -20.70 -3.99 4.43
C CYS A 7 -21.66 -4.97 5.14
N SER A 8 -22.96 -4.67 5.09
CA SER A 8 -24.02 -5.51 5.68
C SER A 8 -24.52 -6.62 4.75
N ASP A 9 -24.49 -6.37 3.45
CA ASP A 9 -25.13 -7.19 2.40
C ASP A 9 -24.19 -7.49 1.22
N VAL A 10 -23.06 -6.79 1.12
CA VAL A 10 -22.04 -7.01 0.10
C VAL A 10 -20.97 -7.98 0.62
N PRO A 11 -20.70 -9.10 -0.05
CA PRO A 11 -19.60 -9.98 0.30
C PRO A 11 -18.24 -9.35 -0.02
N VAL A 12 -17.25 -9.52 0.86
CA VAL A 12 -15.92 -8.88 0.74
C VAL A 12 -14.80 -9.89 0.99
N LEU A 13 -13.88 -9.99 0.04
CA LEU A 13 -12.59 -10.65 0.22
C LEU A 13 -11.54 -9.61 0.62
N THR A 14 -11.11 -9.63 1.89
CA THR A 14 -10.06 -8.72 2.37
C THR A 14 -8.70 -9.40 2.29
N ILE A 15 -7.77 -8.79 1.55
CA ILE A 15 -6.39 -9.25 1.45
C ILE A 15 -5.54 -8.49 2.48
N GLY A 16 -4.81 -9.22 3.32
CA GLY A 16 -3.94 -8.64 4.33
C GLY A 16 -2.60 -9.38 4.42
N GLY A 17 -1.69 -8.84 5.24
CA GLY A 17 -0.42 -9.47 5.51
C GLY A 17 0.49 -8.63 6.38
N ILE A 18 1.68 -9.17 6.66
CA ILE A 18 2.64 -8.53 7.57
C ILE A 18 3.63 -7.58 6.86
N SER A 19 3.66 -7.60 5.53
CA SER A 19 4.70 -6.94 4.72
C SER A 19 4.86 -5.43 4.98
N LYS A 20 3.76 -4.71 5.24
CA LYS A 20 3.78 -3.25 5.37
C LYS A 20 3.69 -2.81 6.82
N LYS A 21 2.67 -3.30 7.53
CA LYS A 21 2.42 -2.97 8.94
C LYS A 21 3.59 -3.31 9.87
N PHE A 22 4.34 -4.37 9.56
CA PHE A 22 5.49 -4.81 10.34
C PHE A 22 6.82 -4.68 9.58
N VAL A 23 6.82 -4.00 8.43
CA VAL A 23 8.03 -3.69 7.66
C VAL A 23 8.89 -4.93 7.32
N VAL A 24 8.23 -6.07 7.04
CA VAL A 24 8.89 -7.34 6.65
C VAL A 24 8.41 -7.85 5.28
N PRO A 25 8.56 -7.06 4.20
CA PRO A 25 8.05 -7.46 2.88
C PRO A 25 8.68 -8.76 2.35
N GLY A 26 9.92 -9.05 2.73
CA GLY A 26 10.64 -10.26 2.34
C GLY A 26 10.13 -11.56 2.99
N TRP A 27 9.28 -11.50 4.02
CA TRP A 27 8.81 -12.69 4.75
C TRP A 27 7.66 -13.42 4.05
N ARG A 28 7.09 -12.81 3.00
CA ARG A 28 6.13 -13.42 2.05
C ARG A 28 4.92 -14.07 2.74
N LEU A 29 4.38 -13.44 3.78
CA LEU A 29 3.22 -13.94 4.50
C LEU A 29 2.05 -12.95 4.44
N GLY A 30 0.90 -13.49 4.04
CA GLY A 30 -0.37 -12.79 3.96
C GLY A 30 -1.54 -13.76 4.09
N TRP A 31 -2.75 -13.22 4.05
CA TRP A 31 -3.98 -13.97 4.25
C TRP A 31 -5.14 -13.33 3.48
N ILE A 32 -6.19 -14.13 3.27
CA ILE A 32 -7.48 -13.70 2.74
C ILE A 32 -8.51 -13.90 3.85
N LEU A 33 -9.22 -12.84 4.21
CA LEU A 33 -10.39 -12.91 5.10
C LEU A 33 -11.65 -12.87 4.23
N VAL A 34 -12.54 -13.83 4.42
CA VAL A 34 -13.79 -13.95 3.67
C VAL A 34 -14.94 -13.46 4.54
N HIS A 35 -15.46 -12.26 4.25
CA HIS A 35 -16.70 -11.74 4.83
C HIS A 35 -17.84 -11.99 3.87
N ASP A 36 -18.83 -12.77 4.28
CA ASP A 36 -19.92 -13.19 3.40
C ASP A 36 -21.24 -13.26 4.18
N PRO A 37 -21.90 -12.11 4.42
CA PRO A 37 -23.10 -12.05 5.25
C PRO A 37 -24.33 -12.67 4.57
N VAL A 38 -24.30 -12.85 3.25
CA VAL A 38 -25.42 -13.32 2.43
C VAL A 38 -25.21 -14.72 1.85
N GLY A 39 -24.08 -15.37 2.13
CA GLY A 39 -23.76 -16.71 1.64
C GLY A 39 -23.48 -16.79 0.13
N ALA A 40 -23.04 -15.69 -0.48
CA ALA A 40 -22.82 -15.61 -1.93
C ALA A 40 -21.46 -16.18 -2.37
N LEU A 41 -20.54 -16.49 -1.44
CA LEU A 41 -19.16 -16.88 -1.74
C LEU A 41 -18.85 -18.36 -1.46
N ASP A 42 -19.84 -19.23 -1.31
CA ASP A 42 -19.62 -20.65 -1.00
C ASP A 42 -18.74 -21.36 -2.05
N GLU A 43 -19.07 -21.21 -3.34
CA GLU A 43 -18.25 -21.78 -4.42
C GLU A 43 -16.85 -21.15 -4.48
N VAL A 44 -16.74 -19.85 -4.19
CA VAL A 44 -15.47 -19.12 -4.13
C VAL A 44 -14.59 -19.66 -3.00
N ARG A 45 -15.16 -19.95 -1.82
CA ARG A 45 -14.43 -20.56 -0.69
C ARG A 45 -13.87 -21.94 -1.06
N VAL A 46 -14.64 -22.76 -1.76
CA VAL A 46 -14.18 -24.05 -2.27
C VAL A 46 -13.06 -23.86 -3.29
N GLY A 47 -13.21 -22.91 -4.21
CA GLY A 47 -12.18 -22.56 -5.19
C GLY A 47 -10.86 -22.11 -4.55
N LEU A 48 -10.92 -21.21 -3.56
CA LEU A 48 -9.74 -20.73 -2.83
C LEU A 48 -8.98 -21.88 -2.17
N ARG A 49 -9.68 -22.79 -1.48
CA ARG A 49 -9.05 -23.99 -0.87
C ARG A 49 -8.38 -24.88 -1.90
N LYS A 50 -9.04 -25.12 -3.04
CA LYS A 50 -8.46 -25.90 -4.15
C LYS A 50 -7.22 -25.22 -4.75
N MET A 51 -7.19 -23.90 -4.82
CA MET A 51 -6.02 -23.18 -5.31
C MET A 51 -4.84 -23.26 -4.34
N THR A 52 -5.09 -23.25 -3.03
CA THR A 52 -4.00 -23.38 -2.03
C THR A 52 -3.24 -24.71 -2.14
N THR A 53 -3.88 -25.79 -2.60
CA THR A 53 -3.17 -27.08 -2.75
C THR A 53 -2.11 -27.06 -3.86
N ARG A 54 -2.12 -26.07 -4.77
CA ARG A 54 -1.07 -25.93 -5.80
C ARG A 54 0.23 -25.33 -5.28
N MET A 55 0.15 -24.39 -4.33
CA MET A 55 1.31 -23.68 -3.77
C MET A 55 1.60 -24.08 -2.32
N LEU A 56 0.85 -25.02 -1.76
CA LEU A 56 0.92 -25.46 -0.36
C LEU A 56 0.73 -24.29 0.62
N CYS A 57 1.59 -24.18 1.61
CA CYS A 57 1.53 -23.19 2.68
C CYS A 57 2.73 -22.25 2.63
N PRO A 58 2.59 -21.01 3.15
CA PRO A 58 3.72 -20.11 3.33
C PRO A 58 4.70 -20.68 4.37
N ALA A 59 5.89 -20.09 4.48
CA ALA A 59 6.93 -20.59 5.40
C ALA A 59 6.41 -20.73 6.84
N THR A 60 6.43 -21.96 7.37
CA THR A 60 5.91 -22.31 8.71
C THR A 60 6.47 -21.44 9.84
N PRO A 61 7.78 -21.09 9.89
CA PRO A 61 8.29 -20.21 10.93
C PRO A 61 7.59 -18.84 10.95
N MET A 62 7.23 -18.31 9.78
CA MET A 62 6.54 -17.02 9.66
C MET A 62 5.09 -17.15 10.13
N GLN A 63 4.42 -18.27 9.84
CA GLN A 63 3.06 -18.54 10.34
C GLN A 63 3.02 -18.53 11.87
N ASN A 64 4.01 -19.16 12.52
CA ASN A 64 4.12 -19.18 13.98
C ASN A 64 4.40 -17.80 14.58
N ALA A 65 5.10 -16.92 13.85
CA ALA A 65 5.41 -15.58 14.32
C ALA A 65 4.18 -14.64 14.32
N VAL A 66 3.19 -14.87 13.46
CA VAL A 66 2.06 -13.95 13.27
C VAL A 66 1.26 -13.72 14.55
N GLU A 67 1.00 -14.77 15.33
CA GLU A 67 0.23 -14.64 16.57
C GLU A 67 0.89 -13.65 17.54
N TYR A 68 2.21 -13.79 17.72
CA TYR A 68 3.00 -12.89 18.55
C TYR A 68 3.04 -11.46 17.99
N MET A 69 3.21 -11.33 16.67
CA MET A 69 3.24 -10.03 16.00
C MET A 69 1.91 -9.28 16.12
N LEU A 70 0.78 -9.97 15.97
CA LEU A 70 -0.54 -9.36 16.03
C LEU A 70 -0.96 -8.97 17.46
N SER A 71 -0.46 -9.69 18.48
CA SER A 71 -0.83 -9.46 19.89
C SER A 71 0.08 -8.48 20.64
N GLY A 72 1.36 -8.37 20.27
CA GLY A 72 2.36 -7.69 21.12
C GLY A 72 2.96 -6.37 20.60
N PHE A 73 2.77 -6.00 19.33
CA PHE A 73 3.54 -4.92 18.67
C PHE A 73 2.77 -3.61 18.46
N SER A 74 2.27 -2.99 19.53
CA SER A 74 1.59 -1.69 19.43
C SER A 74 2.57 -0.50 19.30
N GLY A 75 3.69 -0.52 20.05
CA GLY A 75 4.65 0.60 20.10
C GLY A 75 5.31 0.91 18.75
N HIS A 76 5.88 -0.11 18.09
CA HIS A 76 6.53 0.04 16.78
C HIS A 76 5.62 0.72 15.73
N LEU A 77 4.32 0.37 15.72
CA LEU A 77 3.40 0.93 14.76
C LEU A 77 3.14 2.42 15.01
N GLN A 78 3.07 2.85 16.27
CA GLN A 78 2.90 4.26 16.62
C GLN A 78 4.10 5.08 16.17
N ASP A 79 5.31 4.60 16.43
CA ASP A 79 6.55 5.26 16.00
C ASP A 79 6.62 5.34 14.46
N LEU A 80 6.28 4.25 13.76
CA LEU A 80 6.23 4.22 12.30
C LEU A 80 5.20 5.21 11.76
N MET A 81 3.99 5.25 12.32
CA MET A 81 2.94 6.18 11.89
C MET A 81 3.37 7.63 12.07
N LYS A 82 4.01 7.96 13.20
CA LYS A 82 4.54 9.30 13.46
C LYS A 82 5.55 9.73 12.39
N VAL A 83 6.51 8.87 12.06
CA VAL A 83 7.51 9.17 11.01
C VAL A 83 6.85 9.35 9.64
N LEU A 84 5.86 8.51 9.30
CA LEU A 84 5.13 8.62 8.03
C LEU A 84 4.32 9.91 7.95
N GLU A 85 3.67 10.33 9.03
CA GLU A 85 2.89 11.57 9.10
C GLU A 85 3.78 12.82 9.00
N GLU A 86 4.90 12.86 9.72
CA GLU A 86 5.88 13.94 9.64
C GLU A 86 6.45 14.08 8.22
N ASN A 87 6.81 12.96 7.58
CA ASN A 87 7.31 12.94 6.21
C ASN A 87 6.22 13.33 5.20
N ALA A 88 4.98 12.86 5.37
CA ALA A 88 3.86 13.23 4.52
C ALA A 88 3.61 14.74 4.51
N ALA A 89 3.56 15.36 5.70
CA ALA A 89 3.38 16.80 5.85
C ALA A 89 4.55 17.59 5.25
N LEU A 90 5.79 17.12 5.45
CA LEU A 90 6.98 17.74 4.87
C LEU A 90 6.96 17.66 3.34
N THR A 91 6.67 16.48 2.77
CA THR A 91 6.61 16.26 1.32
C THR A 91 5.56 17.15 0.67
N GLU A 92 4.34 17.18 1.20
CA GLU A 92 3.27 18.06 0.71
C GLU A 92 3.70 19.53 0.76
N THR A 93 4.16 19.99 1.92
CA THR A 93 4.53 21.40 2.14
C THR A 93 5.64 21.83 1.18
N ARG A 94 6.68 21.00 1.00
CA ARG A 94 7.81 21.33 0.11
C ARG A 94 7.38 21.32 -1.35
N LEU A 95 6.68 20.28 -1.80
CA LEU A 95 6.29 20.16 -3.21
C LEU A 95 5.31 21.25 -3.63
N ASN A 96 4.35 21.60 -2.78
CA ASN A 96 3.38 22.65 -3.09
C ASN A 96 4.00 24.07 -3.10
N THR A 97 5.26 24.25 -2.70
CA THR A 97 5.99 25.52 -2.88
C THR A 97 6.64 25.64 -4.26
N VAL A 98 6.75 24.54 -5.01
CA VAL A 98 7.39 24.50 -6.32
C VAL A 98 6.35 24.80 -7.40
N PRO A 99 6.51 25.87 -8.21
CA PRO A 99 5.60 26.17 -9.31
C PRO A 99 5.51 24.99 -10.30
N GLY A 100 4.29 24.65 -10.72
CA GLY A 100 4.04 23.54 -11.63
C GLY A 100 3.92 22.17 -10.95
N LEU A 101 4.12 22.06 -9.63
CA LEU A 101 3.86 20.85 -8.86
C LEU A 101 2.66 21.03 -7.92
N SER A 102 1.89 19.96 -7.74
CA SER A 102 0.84 19.91 -6.72
C SER A 102 0.77 18.52 -6.08
N CYS A 103 0.84 18.48 -4.76
CA CYS A 103 0.75 17.26 -3.96
C CYS A 103 -0.49 17.32 -3.07
N ILE A 104 -1.31 16.27 -3.11
CA ILE A 104 -2.43 16.09 -2.17
C ILE A 104 -1.89 15.44 -0.90
N HIS A 105 -2.28 15.94 0.28
CA HIS A 105 -1.89 15.34 1.56
C HIS A 105 -2.25 13.85 1.62
N PRO A 106 -1.26 12.93 1.74
CA PRO A 106 -1.54 11.51 1.81
C PRO A 106 -2.02 11.12 3.21
N GLN A 107 -3.20 10.50 3.30
CA GLN A 107 -3.82 10.11 4.57
C GLN A 107 -3.43 8.71 5.07
N GLY A 108 -2.54 8.01 4.35
CA GLY A 108 -2.13 6.66 4.69
C GLY A 108 -1.22 6.03 3.65
N ALA A 109 -0.91 4.75 3.87
CA ALA A 109 0.12 4.02 3.12
C ALA A 109 1.52 4.67 3.24
N MET A 110 2.34 4.60 2.20
CA MET A 110 3.76 4.99 2.22
C MET A 110 4.17 5.72 0.92
N TYR A 111 3.23 6.47 0.32
CA TYR A 111 3.45 7.16 -0.95
C TYR A 111 2.63 8.45 -1.02
N ALA A 112 3.12 9.40 -1.80
CA ALA A 112 2.42 10.61 -2.18
C ALA A 112 2.34 10.67 -3.71
N MET A 113 1.20 11.10 -4.24
CA MET A 113 1.03 11.32 -5.67
C MET A 113 1.11 12.81 -5.95
N VAL A 114 1.96 13.16 -6.92
CA VAL A 114 2.27 14.55 -7.27
C VAL A 114 1.79 14.78 -8.69
N MET A 115 0.91 15.76 -8.86
CA MET A 115 0.54 16.27 -10.16
C MET A 115 1.67 17.17 -10.66
N VAL A 116 2.11 16.94 -11.89
CA VAL A 116 3.12 17.72 -12.59
C VAL A 116 2.44 18.42 -13.75
N ASP A 117 2.47 19.75 -13.76
CA ASP A 117 2.08 20.56 -14.91
C ASP A 117 3.21 20.54 -15.94
N THR A 118 3.22 19.49 -16.76
CA THR A 118 4.29 19.26 -17.74
C THR A 118 4.37 20.39 -18.75
N ALA A 119 3.24 20.96 -19.15
CA ALA A 119 3.19 22.08 -20.09
C ALA A 119 3.85 23.34 -19.50
N ALA A 120 3.55 23.69 -18.24
CA ALA A 120 4.17 24.83 -17.57
C ALA A 120 5.67 24.63 -17.33
N LEU A 121 6.10 23.39 -17.13
CA LEU A 121 7.50 23.03 -16.88
C LEU A 121 8.29 22.70 -18.16
N GLY A 122 7.66 22.72 -19.33
CA GLY A 122 8.33 22.48 -20.61
C GLY A 122 8.61 21.00 -20.93
N PHE A 123 7.89 20.08 -20.28
CA PHE A 123 7.97 18.64 -20.53
C PHE A 123 6.78 18.17 -21.38
N THR A 124 7.00 17.11 -22.15
CA THR A 124 5.98 16.48 -23.00
C THR A 124 5.00 15.67 -22.16
N ASP A 125 5.52 14.87 -21.22
CA ASP A 125 4.76 14.01 -20.31
C ASP A 125 5.50 13.81 -18.98
N ASP A 126 4.86 13.09 -18.06
CA ASP A 126 5.37 12.75 -16.73
C ASP A 126 6.58 11.80 -16.79
N TYR A 127 6.69 10.99 -17.84
CA TYR A 127 7.84 10.12 -18.08
C TYR A 127 9.09 10.93 -18.38
N GLN A 128 9.00 11.89 -19.31
CA GLN A 128 10.11 12.77 -19.66
C GLN A 128 10.55 13.60 -18.44
N PHE A 129 9.60 14.07 -17.63
CA PHE A 129 9.91 14.75 -16.37
C PHE A 129 10.72 13.84 -15.43
N ALA A 130 10.27 12.61 -15.20
CA ALA A 130 10.97 11.67 -14.33
C ALA A 130 12.35 11.27 -14.84
N GLU A 131 12.50 11.06 -16.15
CA GLU A 131 13.79 10.78 -16.81
C GLU A 131 14.78 11.94 -16.61
N LYS A 132 14.34 13.18 -16.84
CA LYS A 132 15.19 14.36 -16.63
C LYS A 132 15.55 14.57 -15.17
N LEU A 133 14.62 14.30 -14.26
CA LEU A 133 14.86 14.43 -12.82
C LEU A 133 15.95 13.47 -12.31
N ILE A 134 15.99 12.23 -12.80
CA ILE A 134 17.07 11.28 -12.46
C ILE A 134 18.39 11.64 -13.15
N GLU A 135 18.34 12.10 -14.40
CA GLU A 135 19.55 12.48 -15.16
C GLU A 135 20.25 13.72 -14.58
N GLU A 136 19.48 14.75 -14.22
CA GLU A 136 20.01 16.06 -13.86
C GLU A 136 20.20 16.21 -12.34
N GLU A 137 19.29 15.66 -11.53
CA GLU A 137 19.26 15.85 -10.07
C GLU A 137 19.53 14.56 -9.28
N ALA A 138 19.71 13.41 -9.96
CA ALA A 138 19.87 12.10 -9.33
C ALA A 138 18.70 11.71 -8.40
N VAL A 139 17.49 12.18 -8.70
CA VAL A 139 16.28 11.87 -7.94
C VAL A 139 15.36 10.96 -8.77
N GLU A 140 15.19 9.73 -8.30
CA GLU A 140 14.30 8.74 -8.95
C GLU A 140 12.86 8.88 -8.41
N VAL A 141 11.92 9.01 -9.34
CA VAL A 141 10.47 8.98 -9.07
C VAL A 141 9.78 8.04 -10.06
N LEU A 142 8.60 7.54 -9.69
CA LEU A 142 7.79 6.74 -10.60
C LEU A 142 6.82 7.63 -11.39
N PRO A 143 6.83 7.57 -12.74
CA PRO A 143 5.83 8.23 -13.56
C PRO A 143 4.41 7.77 -13.19
N GLY A 144 3.46 8.70 -13.17
CA GLY A 144 2.05 8.43 -12.88
C GLY A 144 1.42 7.45 -13.86
N ARG A 145 1.83 7.48 -15.14
CA ARG A 145 1.40 6.56 -16.20
C ARG A 145 1.64 5.07 -15.92
N CYS A 146 2.44 4.72 -14.92
CA CYS A 146 2.67 3.33 -14.51
C CYS A 146 1.50 2.74 -13.70
N PHE A 147 0.57 3.59 -13.25
CA PHE A 147 -0.58 3.25 -12.41
C PHE A 147 -1.90 3.53 -13.14
#